data_AF-A0A9X1BAV0-F1
#
_entry.id   AF-A0A9X1BAV0-F1
#
_cell.length_a   1.000
_cell.length_b   1.000
_cell.length_c   1.000
_cell.angle_alpha   90.00
_cell.angle_beta   90.00
_cell.angle_gamma   90.00
#
_symmetry.space_group_name_H-M   'P 1'
#
loop_
_entity.id
_entity.type
_entity.pdbx_description
1 polymer ?
#
loop_
_entity_poly.entity_id
_entity_poly.type
_entity_poly.pdbx_seq_one_letter_code
_entity_poly.pdbx_strand_id
1 'polypeptide(L)'
;MTLQPHVFETARPDTITAATSFGGVREPVPPLLVIVVSGALSVSGTSSAESARVWEAPYLHASEATASRLGREQYAETPDDAEATRQAISELRRLSGLTWEQIGELFDVSRRSVHFWASGKPLNAGNEQRLMQALDVVRAADRGDARSTRAALFEVKEGKTAFALLTTGRFEEARAILGVGTIRPRPALAELTAASQASRMPPPPQDLIDAQYERVHRDRGQARAARTVRNKRRGTS
;
A
#
# COMPACT_ATOMS: atom_id res chain seq x y z
N MET A 1 -78.49 9.50 1.72
CA MET A 1 -77.13 9.95 1.34
C MET A 1 -76.39 8.74 0.75
N THR A 2 -76.25 8.81 -0.56
CA THR A 2 -75.63 7.96 -1.59
C THR A 2 -74.20 7.51 -1.21
N LEU A 3 -73.89 6.19 -1.13
CA LEU A 3 -73.05 5.36 -2.07
C LEU A 3 -71.67 6.00 -2.39
N GLN A 4 -70.48 5.37 -2.31
CA GLN A 4 -70.04 3.99 -2.56
C GLN A 4 -68.55 3.83 -2.12
N PRO A 5 -68.02 2.61 -1.93
CA PRO A 5 -66.57 2.33 -1.75
C PRO A 5 -65.83 2.10 -3.08
N HIS A 6 -64.58 2.56 -3.17
CA HIS A 6 -63.69 2.30 -4.31
C HIS A 6 -63.09 0.89 -4.22
N VAL A 7 -63.47 0.05 -5.19
CA VAL A 7 -62.83 -1.20 -5.59
C VAL A 7 -62.07 -0.90 -6.90
N PHE A 8 -60.79 -1.28 -6.97
CA PHE A 8 -60.05 -1.48 -8.23
C PHE A 8 -59.13 -2.69 -7.97
N GLU A 9 -59.51 -3.89 -8.37
CA GLU A 9 -59.49 -4.46 -9.72
C GLU A 9 -58.11 -5.02 -10.08
N THR A 10 -58.01 -6.32 -9.87
CA THR A 10 -56.95 -7.23 -10.30
C THR A 10 -57.13 -7.54 -11.79
N ALA A 11 -56.11 -7.26 -12.62
CA ALA A 11 -56.04 -7.72 -14.00
C ALA A 11 -54.73 -8.49 -14.27
N ARG A 12 -54.87 -9.82 -14.32
CA ARG A 12 -54.15 -10.78 -15.18
C ARG A 12 -55.26 -11.57 -15.91
N PRO A 13 -55.05 -12.30 -17.01
CA PRO A 13 -53.83 -12.65 -17.77
C PRO A 13 -53.96 -12.20 -19.25
N ASP A 14 -52.99 -12.44 -20.14
CA ASP A 14 -53.17 -13.51 -21.14
C ASP A 14 -51.88 -13.91 -21.87
N THR A 15 -51.94 -15.13 -22.37
CA THR A 15 -50.90 -15.99 -22.93
C THR A 15 -51.06 -16.05 -24.45
N ILE A 16 -49.98 -15.88 -25.24
CA ILE A 16 -49.91 -16.28 -26.67
C ILE A 16 -48.42 -16.59 -26.96
N THR A 17 -47.98 -17.85 -27.03
CA THR A 17 -47.95 -18.81 -28.16
C THR A 17 -47.01 -18.45 -29.33
N ALA A 18 -45.88 -19.17 -29.35
CA ALA A 18 -45.07 -19.76 -30.44
C ALA A 18 -44.87 -19.04 -31.79
N ALA A 19 -43.60 -18.98 -32.23
CA ALA A 19 -43.18 -19.36 -33.59
C ALA A 19 -41.69 -19.73 -33.65
N THR A 20 -41.44 -20.83 -34.34
CA THR A 20 -40.16 -21.46 -34.68
C THR A 20 -39.49 -20.75 -35.87
N SER A 21 -38.18 -21.00 -36.05
CA SER A 21 -37.49 -21.17 -37.35
C SER A 21 -36.65 -20.01 -37.95
N PHE A 22 -35.34 -20.31 -38.03
CA PHE A 22 -34.33 -20.02 -39.07
C PHE A 22 -33.66 -18.64 -39.16
N GLY A 23 -32.33 -18.69 -39.17
CA GLY A 23 -31.46 -17.59 -39.56
C GLY A 23 -30.04 -17.74 -39.03
N GLY A 24 -29.26 -18.66 -39.60
CA GLY A 24 -27.83 -18.73 -39.33
C GLY A 24 -27.12 -17.50 -39.87
N VAL A 25 -26.37 -16.80 -39.01
CA VAL A 25 -25.31 -15.89 -39.41
C VAL A 25 -24.09 -16.24 -38.57
N ARG A 26 -23.03 -16.63 -39.28
CA ARG A 26 -21.69 -16.87 -38.74
C ARG A 26 -21.07 -15.52 -38.40
N GLU A 27 -20.59 -15.36 -37.18
CA GLU A 27 -19.64 -14.30 -36.85
C GLU A 27 -18.42 -14.84 -36.07
N PRO A 28 -17.25 -14.20 -36.24
CA PRO A 28 -15.95 -14.85 -36.15
C PRO A 28 -15.43 -15.03 -34.73
N VAL A 29 -14.82 -16.20 -34.52
CA VAL A 29 -14.03 -16.57 -33.34
C VAL A 29 -12.76 -15.69 -33.29
N PRO A 30 -12.41 -15.08 -32.14
CA PRO A 30 -11.16 -14.35 -32.00
C PRO A 30 -9.96 -15.30 -32.05
N PRO A 31 -8.83 -14.91 -32.67
CA PRO A 31 -7.68 -15.79 -32.81
C PRO A 31 -7.01 -16.06 -31.45
N LEU A 32 -6.94 -17.34 -31.10
CA LEU A 32 -6.04 -17.88 -30.08
C LEU A 32 -4.59 -17.67 -30.53
N LEU A 33 -3.87 -16.84 -29.80
CA LEU A 33 -2.45 -16.59 -30.01
C LEU A 33 -1.65 -17.73 -29.35
N VAL A 34 -1.31 -18.75 -30.13
CA VAL A 34 -0.43 -19.85 -29.71
C VAL A 34 1.02 -19.36 -29.82
N ILE A 35 1.67 -19.14 -28.68
CA ILE A 35 3.11 -18.84 -28.62
C ILE A 35 3.85 -20.19 -28.57
N VAL A 36 4.47 -20.56 -29.69
CA VAL A 36 5.43 -21.67 -29.76
C VAL A 36 6.78 -21.15 -29.28
N VAL A 37 7.19 -21.54 -28.07
CA VAL A 37 8.53 -21.28 -27.54
C VAL A 37 9.44 -22.44 -27.97
N SER A 38 10.13 -22.28 -29.10
CA SER A 38 11.24 -23.16 -29.48
C SER A 38 12.46 -22.83 -28.62
N GLY A 39 12.74 -23.69 -27.64
CA GLY A 39 13.97 -23.65 -26.86
C GLY A 39 15.14 -24.24 -27.64
N ALA A 40 16.14 -23.42 -27.94
CA ALA A 40 17.46 -23.90 -28.33
C ALA A 40 18.24 -24.22 -27.05
N LEU A 41 18.36 -25.51 -26.75
CA LEU A 41 19.35 -26.03 -25.81
C LEU A 41 20.72 -25.95 -26.46
N SER A 42 21.64 -25.19 -25.87
CA SER A 42 23.06 -25.33 -26.14
C SER A 42 23.79 -25.38 -24.82
N VAL A 43 24.09 -26.62 -24.43
CA VAL A 43 25.02 -26.97 -23.37
C VAL A 43 26.42 -26.96 -23.99
N SER A 44 27.30 -26.12 -23.49
CA SER A 44 28.76 -26.28 -23.62
C SER A 44 29.40 -25.69 -22.38
N GLY A 45 29.95 -26.56 -21.54
CA GLY A 45 30.81 -26.19 -20.43
C GLY A 45 32.28 -26.25 -20.82
N THR A 46 33.12 -25.51 -20.09
CA THR A 46 34.48 -25.88 -19.64
C THR A 46 34.78 -24.98 -18.44
N SER A 47 35.02 -25.58 -17.28
CA SER A 47 36.35 -25.89 -16.72
C SER A 47 37.01 -24.71 -16.02
N SER A 48 37.18 -24.94 -14.73
CA SER A 48 38.04 -24.25 -13.78
C SER A 48 39.49 -24.14 -14.25
N ALA A 49 40.11 -22.98 -14.08
CA ALA A 49 41.52 -22.81 -13.75
C ALA A 49 41.75 -21.38 -13.25
N GLU A 50 42.41 -21.27 -12.11
CA GLU A 50 42.78 -20.04 -11.44
C GLU A 50 43.92 -19.29 -12.16
N SER A 51 43.97 -17.98 -11.95
CA SER A 51 45.10 -17.24 -11.36
C SER A 51 45.46 -15.95 -12.09
N ALA A 52 46.09 -15.06 -11.31
CA ALA A 52 46.78 -13.82 -11.65
C ALA A 52 45.95 -12.53 -11.63
N ARG A 53 46.22 -11.76 -10.57
CA ARG A 53 45.99 -10.32 -10.45
C ARG A 53 46.68 -9.57 -11.59
N VAL A 54 46.02 -8.58 -12.20
CA VAL A 54 46.64 -7.33 -12.69
C VAL A 54 45.59 -6.23 -12.62
N TRP A 55 45.98 -5.08 -12.08
CA TRP A 55 45.20 -3.84 -11.99
C TRP A 55 45.13 -3.12 -13.36
N GLU A 56 44.10 -2.26 -13.49
CA GLU A 56 43.97 -1.13 -14.44
C GLU A 56 43.54 -1.39 -15.90
N ALA A 57 42.29 -1.05 -16.22
CA ALA A 57 41.95 0.06 -17.12
C ALA A 57 40.41 0.28 -17.14
N PRO A 58 39.91 1.54 -17.16
CA PRO A 58 38.49 1.84 -17.28
C PRO A 58 38.08 1.75 -18.75
N TYR A 59 37.70 0.56 -19.21
CA TYR A 59 37.04 0.45 -20.51
C TYR A 59 35.57 0.80 -20.35
N LEU A 60 35.23 2.02 -20.76
CA LEU A 60 33.90 2.39 -21.22
C LEU A 60 33.49 1.41 -22.32
N HIS A 61 32.73 0.38 -21.97
CA HIS A 61 31.91 -0.33 -22.94
C HIS A 61 30.69 0.54 -23.23
N ALA A 62 30.85 1.41 -24.24
CA ALA A 62 29.74 1.87 -25.04
C ALA A 62 29.14 0.64 -25.73
N SER A 63 28.13 0.04 -25.11
CA SER A 63 27.30 -0.95 -25.77
C SER A 63 26.54 -0.24 -26.90
N GLU A 64 27.01 -0.42 -28.13
CA GLU A 64 26.24 -0.18 -29.34
C GLU A 64 25.03 -1.12 -29.34
N ALA A 65 23.94 -0.66 -28.74
CA ALA A 65 22.64 -1.30 -28.85
C ALA A 65 21.97 -0.80 -30.14
N THR A 66 22.12 -1.59 -31.20
CA THR A 66 21.37 -1.42 -32.44
C THR A 66 19.89 -1.76 -32.23
N ALA A 67 19.06 -0.82 -32.66
CA ALA A 67 17.65 -0.95 -33.05
C ALA A 67 16.56 -1.03 -31.96
N SER A 68 15.69 -0.01 -32.06
CA SER A 68 14.30 0.08 -31.58
C SER A 68 14.07 0.57 -30.14
N ARG A 69 14.39 1.85 -29.90
CA ARG A 69 13.70 2.69 -28.91
C ARG A 69 13.09 3.90 -29.63
N LEU A 70 11.92 3.71 -30.20
CA LEU A 70 11.02 4.83 -30.51
C LEU A 70 10.13 5.07 -29.29
N GLY A 71 10.30 6.24 -28.66
CA GLY A 71 9.20 6.90 -27.96
C GLY A 71 9.04 6.66 -26.45
N ARG A 72 10.11 6.51 -25.69
CA ARG A 72 10.04 6.86 -24.26
C ARG A 72 11.09 7.90 -23.97
N GLU A 73 10.67 9.16 -24.07
CA GLU A 73 11.39 10.28 -23.48
C GLU A 73 11.67 9.91 -22.02
N GLN A 74 12.91 9.55 -21.75
CA GLN A 74 13.42 9.39 -20.41
C GLN A 74 13.55 10.81 -19.87
N TYR A 75 12.44 11.36 -19.37
CA TYR A 75 12.55 12.32 -18.29
C TYR A 75 13.46 11.66 -17.26
N ALA A 76 14.64 12.25 -17.04
CA ALA A 76 15.55 11.79 -16.01
C ALA A 76 14.83 12.03 -14.68
N GLU A 77 14.06 11.05 -14.23
CA GLU A 77 13.38 11.06 -12.94
C GLU A 77 14.43 11.36 -11.89
N THR A 78 14.15 12.40 -11.12
CA THR A 78 15.10 12.85 -10.12
C THR A 78 15.04 11.88 -8.94
N PRO A 79 16.15 11.66 -8.23
CA PRO A 79 16.13 10.87 -7.00
C PRO A 79 15.14 11.41 -5.95
N ASP A 80 14.71 12.67 -6.08
CA ASP A 80 13.73 13.32 -5.20
C ASP A 80 12.31 12.78 -5.43
N ASP A 81 11.91 12.54 -6.69
CA ASP A 81 10.59 12.01 -7.05
C ASP A 81 10.36 10.59 -6.48
N ALA A 82 11.42 9.76 -6.54
CA ALA A 82 11.41 8.41 -6.00
C ALA A 82 11.27 8.39 -4.47
N GLU A 83 11.89 9.35 -3.78
CA GLU A 83 11.74 9.53 -2.33
C GLU A 83 10.33 10.00 -1.98
N ALA A 84 9.80 11.02 -2.68
CA ALA A 84 8.45 11.54 -2.46
C ALA A 84 7.39 10.44 -2.61
N THR A 85 7.53 9.61 -3.66
CA THR A 85 6.70 8.42 -3.88
C THR A 85 6.75 7.45 -2.69
N ARG A 86 7.96 7.09 -2.25
CA ARG A 86 8.15 6.15 -1.14
C ARG A 86 7.52 6.69 0.16
N GLN A 87 7.70 7.98 0.42
CA GLN A 87 7.11 8.65 1.57
C GLN A 87 5.58 8.66 1.50
N ALA A 88 5.00 9.01 0.35
CA ALA A 88 3.56 9.04 0.16
C ALA A 88 2.91 7.66 0.37
N ILE A 89 3.49 6.59 -0.17
CA ILE A 89 2.99 5.22 0.03
C ILE A 89 3.13 4.79 1.49
N SER A 90 4.27 5.10 2.12
CA SER A 90 4.51 4.78 3.53
C SER A 90 3.53 5.51 4.44
N GLU A 91 3.26 6.78 4.15
CA GLU A 91 2.31 7.60 4.89
C GLU A 91 0.87 7.11 4.69
N LEU A 92 0.45 6.86 3.45
CA LEU A 92 -0.86 6.30 3.14
C LEU A 92 -1.11 5.04 3.97
N ARG A 93 -0.13 4.12 3.98
CA ARG A 93 -0.20 2.88 4.75
C ARG A 93 -0.24 3.14 6.25
N ARG A 94 0.57 4.07 6.76
CA ARG A 94 0.63 4.43 8.18
C ARG A 94 -0.69 5.03 8.68
N LEU A 95 -1.32 5.91 7.90
CA LEU A 95 -2.57 6.58 8.26
C LEU A 95 -3.80 5.68 8.13
N SER A 96 -3.88 4.93 7.04
CA SER A 96 -5.06 4.10 6.73
C SER A 96 -5.04 2.71 7.36
N GLY A 97 -3.87 2.21 7.76
CA GLY A 97 -3.70 0.83 8.20
C GLY A 97 -4.00 -0.20 7.11
N LEU A 98 -3.94 0.17 5.82
CA LEU A 98 -4.13 -0.75 4.70
C LEU A 98 -2.97 -1.75 4.56
N THR A 99 -3.27 -2.94 4.07
CA THR A 99 -2.24 -3.91 3.70
C THR A 99 -1.70 -3.61 2.31
N TRP A 100 -0.53 -4.16 1.97
CA TRP A 100 0.03 -4.05 0.63
C TRP A 100 -0.89 -4.58 -0.48
N GLU A 101 -1.69 -5.58 -0.16
CA GLU A 101 -2.68 -6.15 -1.07
C GLU A 101 -3.82 -5.18 -1.33
N GLN A 102 -4.36 -4.56 -0.28
CA GLN A 102 -5.43 -3.57 -0.41
C GLN A 102 -4.97 -2.27 -1.08
N ILE A 103 -3.71 -1.89 -0.90
CA ILE A 103 -3.13 -0.79 -1.70
C ILE A 103 -3.03 -1.20 -3.17
N GLY A 104 -2.74 -2.47 -3.47
CA GLY A 104 -2.79 -3.00 -4.82
C GLY A 104 -4.19 -2.88 -5.43
N GLU A 105 -5.21 -3.33 -4.69
CA GLU A 105 -6.63 -3.19 -5.09
C GLU A 105 -7.05 -1.73 -5.31
N LEU A 106 -6.59 -0.81 -4.45
CA LEU A 106 -6.88 0.62 -4.54
C LEU A 106 -6.43 1.23 -5.87
N PHE A 107 -5.27 0.79 -6.38
CA PHE A 107 -4.68 1.32 -7.61
C PHE A 107 -4.84 0.38 -8.82
N ASP A 108 -5.57 -0.72 -8.68
CA ASP A 108 -5.70 -1.77 -9.71
C ASP A 108 -4.34 -2.31 -10.19
N VAL A 109 -3.45 -2.60 -9.24
CA VAL A 109 -2.12 -3.16 -9.52
C VAL A 109 -1.82 -4.35 -8.64
N SER A 110 -0.87 -5.17 -9.07
CA SER A 110 -0.37 -6.25 -8.23
C SER A 110 0.27 -5.71 -6.94
N ARG A 111 0.16 -6.48 -5.86
CA ARG A 111 0.92 -6.25 -4.61
C ARG A 111 2.41 -6.01 -4.89
N ARG A 112 3.01 -6.76 -5.84
CA ARG A 112 4.44 -6.64 -6.19
C ARG A 112 4.77 -5.26 -6.76
N SER A 113 3.89 -4.68 -7.56
CA SER A 113 4.04 -3.32 -8.08
C SER A 113 4.11 -2.29 -6.95
N VAL A 114 3.23 -2.42 -5.96
CA VAL A 114 3.22 -1.53 -4.79
C VAL A 114 4.52 -1.65 -3.98
N HIS A 115 5.03 -2.87 -3.79
CA HIS A 115 6.34 -3.07 -3.14
C HIS A 115 7.46 -2.38 -3.91
N PHE A 116 7.45 -2.46 -5.24
CA PHE A 116 8.44 -1.75 -6.05
C PHE A 116 8.36 -0.23 -5.90
N TRP A 117 7.16 0.34 -5.87
CA TRP A 117 6.99 1.76 -5.62
C TRP A 117 7.48 2.16 -4.22
N ALA A 118 7.21 1.33 -3.20
CA ALA A 118 7.75 1.54 -1.86
C ALA A 118 9.29 1.44 -1.80
N SER A 119 9.91 0.70 -2.71
CA SER A 119 11.37 0.68 -2.91
C SER A 119 11.92 1.88 -3.69
N GLY A 120 11.06 2.79 -4.17
CA GLY A 120 11.44 3.97 -4.95
C GLY A 120 11.47 3.74 -6.46
N LYS A 121 10.81 2.70 -6.97
CA LYS A 121 10.56 2.63 -8.42
C LYS A 121 9.52 3.68 -8.82
N PRO A 122 9.68 4.30 -9.99
CA PRO A 122 8.76 5.33 -10.45
C PRO A 122 7.36 4.81 -10.70
N LEU A 123 6.37 5.70 -10.49
CA LEU A 123 5.00 5.50 -10.93
C LEU A 123 4.80 6.10 -12.32
N ASN A 124 3.73 5.68 -13.00
CA ASN A 124 3.23 6.47 -14.11
C ASN A 124 2.48 7.71 -13.57
N ALA A 125 2.41 8.77 -14.35
CA ALA A 125 1.79 10.05 -13.94
C ALA A 125 0.33 9.88 -13.47
N GLY A 126 -0.44 8.97 -14.09
CA GLY A 126 -1.82 8.70 -13.69
C GLY A 126 -1.94 8.11 -12.29
N ASN A 127 -1.09 7.15 -11.94
CA ASN A 127 -1.07 6.54 -10.61
C ASN A 127 -0.48 7.48 -9.56
N GLU A 128 0.47 8.32 -9.94
CA GLU A 128 0.98 9.38 -9.06
C GLU A 128 -0.12 10.37 -8.67
N GLN A 129 -0.89 10.87 -9.65
CA GLN A 129 -2.04 11.73 -9.38
C GLN A 129 -3.06 11.03 -8.48
N ARG A 130 -3.42 9.78 -8.78
CA ARG A 130 -4.34 9.00 -7.94
C ARG A 130 -3.80 8.79 -6.52
N LEU A 131 -2.49 8.58 -6.37
CA LEU A 131 -1.84 8.42 -5.07
C LEU A 131 -1.95 9.69 -4.24
N MET A 132 -1.67 10.85 -4.84
CA MET A 132 -1.81 12.14 -4.16
C MET A 132 -3.27 12.41 -3.75
N GLN A 133 -4.23 12.13 -4.63
CA GLN A 133 -5.66 12.30 -4.33
C GLN A 133 -6.13 11.36 -3.21
N ALA A 134 -5.76 10.08 -3.28
CA ALA A 134 -6.07 9.12 -2.23
C ALA A 134 -5.46 9.52 -0.88
N LEU A 135 -4.21 10.01 -0.89
CA LEU A 135 -3.53 10.47 0.31
C LEU A 135 -4.21 11.71 0.91
N ASP A 136 -4.66 12.67 0.10
CA ASP A 136 -5.42 13.83 0.59
C ASP A 136 -6.71 13.41 1.30
N VAL A 137 -7.49 12.52 0.69
CA VAL A 137 -8.72 12.00 1.30
C VAL A 137 -8.43 11.27 2.61
N VAL A 138 -7.39 10.44 2.65
CA VAL A 138 -7.01 9.69 3.86
C VAL A 138 -6.48 10.62 4.96
N ARG A 139 -5.73 11.67 4.62
CA ARG A 139 -5.28 12.70 5.58
C ARG A 139 -6.47 13.45 6.16
N ALA A 140 -7.43 13.85 5.33
CA ALA A 140 -8.64 14.53 5.78
C ALA A 140 -9.52 13.64 6.68
N ALA A 141 -9.50 12.32 6.46
CA ALA A 141 -10.26 11.34 7.23
C ALA A 141 -9.51 10.75 8.43
N ASP A 142 -8.26 11.17 8.69
CA ASP A 142 -7.45 10.63 9.77
C ASP A 142 -8.08 10.91 11.13
N ARG A 143 -8.33 9.85 11.90
CA ARG A 143 -8.90 9.91 13.26
C ARG A 143 -7.83 9.88 14.36
N GLY A 144 -6.56 9.96 13.98
CA GLY A 144 -5.41 9.94 14.89
C GLY A 144 -4.85 8.55 15.16
N ASP A 145 -5.54 7.48 14.74
CA ASP A 145 -5.01 6.13 14.75
C ASP A 145 -5.44 5.33 13.51
N ALA A 146 -4.52 4.49 13.03
CA ALA A 146 -4.69 3.73 11.79
C ALA A 146 -5.86 2.75 11.84
N ARG A 147 -6.21 2.22 13.02
CA ARG A 147 -7.28 1.24 13.18
C ARG A 147 -8.65 1.90 13.04
N SER A 148 -8.83 3.07 13.63
CA SER A 148 -10.04 3.89 13.52
C SER A 148 -10.24 4.40 12.09
N THR A 149 -9.17 4.88 11.45
CA THR A 149 -9.22 5.28 10.03
C THR A 149 -9.57 4.09 9.13
N ARG A 150 -8.96 2.92 9.37
CA ARG A 150 -9.32 1.67 8.68
C ARG A 150 -10.78 1.31 8.86
N ALA A 151 -11.29 1.32 10.09
CA ALA A 151 -12.67 0.96 10.38
C ALA A 151 -13.64 1.82 9.57
N ALA A 152 -13.39 3.13 9.48
CA ALA A 152 -14.22 4.04 8.69
C ALA A 152 -14.10 3.87 7.17
N LEU A 153 -12.92 3.49 6.65
CA LEU A 153 -12.76 3.19 5.22
C LEU A 153 -13.62 2.00 4.78
N PHE A 154 -13.81 1.01 5.67
CA PHE A 154 -14.60 -0.18 5.43
C PHE A 154 -16.03 -0.12 6.01
N GLU A 155 -16.39 0.96 6.68
CA GLU A 155 -17.75 1.20 7.16
C GLU A 155 -18.67 1.38 5.95
N VAL A 156 -19.82 0.70 5.98
CA VAL A 156 -20.83 0.81 4.93
C VAL A 156 -21.74 1.98 5.27
N LYS A 157 -21.76 3.00 4.40
CA LYS A 157 -22.70 4.13 4.47
C LYS A 157 -23.39 4.25 3.12
N GLU A 158 -24.72 4.38 3.13
CA GLU A 158 -25.53 4.45 1.89
C GLU A 158 -25.27 3.26 0.94
N GLY A 159 -24.99 2.07 1.50
CA GLY A 159 -24.73 0.85 0.74
C GLY A 159 -23.35 0.78 0.07
N LYS A 160 -22.45 1.74 0.29
CA LYS A 160 -21.09 1.75 -0.26
C LYS A 160 -20.06 1.92 0.85
N THR A 161 -18.86 1.42 0.62
CA THR A 161 -17.70 1.71 1.48
C THR A 161 -16.86 2.80 0.87
N ALA A 162 -16.23 3.64 1.70
CA ALA A 162 -15.31 4.66 1.20
C ALA A 162 -14.13 4.02 0.45
N PHE A 163 -13.66 2.84 0.89
CA PHE A 163 -12.65 2.07 0.17
C PHE A 163 -13.07 1.73 -1.27
N ALA A 164 -14.30 1.27 -1.49
CA ALA A 164 -14.80 0.96 -2.84
C ALA A 164 -14.97 2.22 -3.72
N LEU A 165 -15.22 3.39 -3.13
CA LEU A 165 -15.24 4.65 -3.86
C LEU A 165 -13.83 5.07 -4.29
N LEU A 166 -12.84 4.89 -3.41
CA LEU A 166 -11.45 5.21 -3.74
C LEU A 166 -10.88 4.28 -4.84
N THR A 167 -11.20 2.98 -4.82
CA THR A 167 -10.78 2.03 -5.86
C THR A 167 -11.32 2.42 -7.24
N THR A 168 -12.55 2.94 -7.29
CA THR A 168 -13.20 3.43 -8.51
C THR A 168 -12.86 4.89 -8.87
N GLY A 169 -11.99 5.55 -8.09
CA GLY A 169 -11.54 6.92 -8.35
C GLY A 169 -12.55 8.02 -8.00
N ARG A 170 -13.60 7.71 -7.23
CA ARG A 170 -14.62 8.68 -6.77
C ARG A 170 -14.19 9.34 -5.46
N PHE A 171 -13.10 10.13 -5.53
CA PHE A 171 -12.44 10.70 -4.35
C PHE A 171 -13.32 11.67 -3.55
N GLU A 172 -14.08 12.55 -4.23
CA GLU A 172 -14.95 13.52 -3.57
C GLU A 172 -16.10 12.86 -2.79
N GLU A 173 -16.68 11.80 -3.34
CA GLU A 173 -17.71 11.03 -2.64
C GLU A 173 -17.13 10.26 -1.46
N ALA A 174 -15.94 9.69 -1.62
CA ALA A 174 -15.24 9.05 -0.50
C ALA A 174 -14.99 10.06 0.63
N ARG A 175 -14.60 11.29 0.29
CA ARG A 175 -14.40 12.39 1.24
C ARG A 175 -15.71 12.76 1.94
N ALA A 176 -16.81 12.88 1.21
CA ALA A 176 -18.12 13.18 1.77
C ALA A 176 -18.59 12.11 2.77
N ILE A 177 -18.40 10.83 2.44
CA ILE A 177 -18.78 9.68 3.29
C ILE A 177 -17.92 9.58 4.55
N LEU A 178 -16.61 9.81 4.42
CA LEU A 178 -15.67 9.74 5.54
C LEU A 178 -15.86 10.90 6.51
N GLY A 179 -16.25 12.06 5.99
CA GLY A 179 -16.31 13.32 6.73
C GLY A 179 -14.92 13.81 7.13
N VAL A 180 -14.89 14.90 7.90
CA VAL A 180 -13.65 15.40 8.50
C VAL A 180 -13.29 14.49 9.68
N GLY A 181 -12.09 13.91 9.64
CA GLY A 181 -11.55 13.13 10.74
C GLY A 181 -11.47 13.99 12.00
N THR A 182 -11.96 13.47 13.12
CA THR A 182 -11.74 14.07 14.43
C THR A 182 -10.30 13.76 14.83
N ILE A 183 -9.35 14.53 14.29
CA ILE A 183 -7.96 14.50 14.77
C ILE A 183 -8.05 14.86 16.25
N ARG A 184 -7.82 13.87 17.13
CA ARG A 184 -7.69 14.15 18.56
C ARG A 184 -6.58 15.19 18.67
N PRO A 185 -6.84 16.39 19.23
CA PRO A 185 -5.81 17.40 19.35
C PRO A 185 -4.63 16.74 20.06
N ARG A 186 -3.45 16.78 19.42
CA ARG A 186 -2.22 16.26 20.02
C ARG A 186 -2.18 16.87 21.42
N PRO A 187 -2.15 16.06 22.48
CA PRO A 187 -2.12 16.61 23.83
C PRO A 187 -0.93 17.54 23.88
N ALA A 188 -1.19 18.82 24.17
CA ALA A 188 -0.12 19.78 24.37
C ALA A 188 0.76 19.18 25.47
N LEU A 189 2.00 18.82 25.10
CA LEU A 189 2.95 18.35 26.08
C LEU A 189 3.16 19.52 27.04
N ALA A 190 2.71 19.37 28.27
CA ALA A 190 2.99 20.37 29.29
C ALA A 190 4.50 20.58 29.34
N GLU A 191 4.94 21.83 29.25
CA GLU A 191 6.35 22.16 29.40
C GLU A 191 6.83 21.58 30.74
N LEU A 192 7.99 20.92 30.70
CA LEU A 192 8.54 20.35 31.92
C LEU A 192 8.80 21.46 32.93
N THR A 193 8.35 21.27 34.17
CA THR A 193 8.67 22.20 35.24
C THR A 193 10.19 22.32 35.40
N ALA A 194 10.68 23.50 35.77
CA ALA A 194 12.10 23.76 35.95
C ALA A 194 12.77 22.75 36.90
N ALA A 195 12.06 22.29 37.93
CA ALA A 195 12.52 21.23 38.84
C ALA A 195 12.70 19.87 38.15
N SER A 196 11.79 19.50 37.25
CA SER A 196 11.89 18.27 36.45
C SER A 196 13.00 18.35 35.39
N GLN A 197 13.29 19.56 34.91
CA GLN A 197 14.40 19.79 33.99
C GLN A 197 15.73 19.72 34.73
N ALA A 198 15.84 20.32 35.92
CA ALA A 198 17.04 20.27 36.75
C ALA A 198 17.40 18.84 37.19
N SER A 199 16.42 17.99 37.53
CA SER A 199 16.68 16.58 37.89
C SER A 199 17.13 15.72 36.71
N ARG A 200 16.90 16.18 35.48
CA ARG A 200 17.33 15.51 34.24
C ARG A 200 18.60 16.12 33.64
N MET A 201 19.10 17.23 34.19
CA MET A 201 20.36 17.77 33.73
C MET A 201 21.48 16.81 34.10
N PRO A 202 22.36 16.46 33.15
CA PRO A 202 23.53 15.69 33.49
C PRO A 202 24.35 16.46 34.53
N PRO A 203 25.06 15.75 35.43
CA PRO A 203 25.96 16.39 36.37
C PRO A 203 27.01 17.22 35.61
N PRO A 204 27.49 18.34 36.20
CA PRO A 204 28.44 19.21 35.56
C PRO A 204 29.75 18.45 35.26
N PRO A 205 30.48 18.82 34.20
CA PRO A 205 31.63 18.06 33.73
C PRO A 205 32.77 17.95 34.75
N GLN A 206 32.88 18.90 35.67
CA GLN A 206 33.83 18.85 36.78
C GLN A 206 33.57 17.68 37.74
N ASP A 207 32.31 17.27 37.90
CA ASP A 207 31.92 16.11 38.72
C ASP A 207 32.09 14.78 37.96
N LEU A 208 32.34 14.85 36.65
CA LEU A 208 32.61 13.69 35.78
C LEU A 208 34.10 13.38 35.64
N ILE A 209 34.99 14.19 36.22
CA ILE A 209 36.45 13.98 36.14
C ILE A 209 36.85 12.71 36.88
N ASP A 210 36.24 12.44 38.04
CA ASP A 210 36.47 11.21 38.80
C ASP A 210 35.88 9.98 38.12
N ALA A 211 34.81 10.16 37.33
CA ALA A 211 34.15 9.09 36.58
C ALA A 211 34.98 8.56 35.39
N GLN A 212 35.99 9.30 34.90
CA GLN A 212 36.89 8.79 33.86
C GLN A 212 37.71 7.57 34.31
N TYR A 213 37.95 7.47 35.63
CA TYR A 213 38.67 6.34 36.23
C TYR A 213 37.72 5.29 36.82
N GLU A 214 36.42 5.56 36.87
CA GLU A 214 35.44 4.61 37.34
C GLU A 214 35.19 3.55 36.26
N ARG A 215 35.72 2.34 36.47
CA ARG A 215 35.40 1.20 35.62
C ARG A 215 33.88 1.03 35.61
N VAL A 216 33.27 1.13 34.43
CA VAL A 216 31.86 0.82 34.21
C VAL A 216 31.57 -0.53 34.87
N HIS A 217 30.86 -0.49 35.99
CA HIS A 217 30.44 -1.68 36.70
C HIS A 217 29.41 -2.37 35.82
N ARG A 218 29.88 -3.30 34.98
CA ARG A 218 29.03 -4.24 34.29
C ARG A 218 28.57 -5.22 35.35
N ASP A 219 27.49 -4.86 36.02
CA ASP A 219 26.77 -5.79 36.85
C ASP A 219 26.37 -6.95 35.92
N ARG A 220 27.07 -8.09 36.06
CA ARG A 220 26.70 -9.33 35.37
C ARG A 220 25.48 -9.88 36.09
N GLY A 221 24.40 -9.10 36.10
CA GLY A 221 23.11 -9.52 36.61
C GLY A 221 22.77 -10.83 35.92
N GLN A 222 22.63 -11.89 36.72
CA GLN A 222 22.16 -13.18 36.24
C GLN A 222 20.92 -12.93 35.38
N ALA A 223 21.04 -13.23 34.09
CA ALA A 223 19.93 -13.10 33.16
C ALA A 223 18.75 -13.89 33.73
N ARG A 224 17.69 -13.18 34.12
CA ARG A 224 16.45 -13.83 34.56
C ARG A 224 15.91 -14.58 33.36
N ALA A 225 15.94 -15.91 33.41
CA ALA A 225 15.38 -16.76 32.38
C ALA A 225 13.89 -16.38 32.17
N ALA A 226 13.56 -15.95 30.96
CA ALA A 226 12.20 -15.62 30.60
C ALA A 226 11.32 -16.87 30.74
N ARG A 227 10.40 -16.87 31.70
CA ARG A 227 9.40 -17.94 31.86
C ARG A 227 8.28 -17.70 30.85
N THR A 228 8.15 -18.60 29.88
CA THR A 228 7.01 -18.61 28.96
C THR A 228 5.79 -19.20 29.67
N VAL A 229 4.70 -18.43 29.71
CA VAL A 229 3.42 -18.90 30.29
C VAL A 229 2.62 -19.59 29.18
N ARG A 230 2.58 -20.92 29.21
CA ARG A 230 1.76 -21.72 28.28
C ARG A 230 0.30 -21.67 28.73
N ASN A 231 -0.51 -20.86 28.04
CA ASN A 231 -1.93 -20.75 28.33
C ASN A 231 -2.66 -22.02 27.85
N LYS A 232 -3.12 -22.86 28.79
CA LYS A 232 -3.87 -24.09 28.52
C LYS A 232 -5.29 -23.70 28.12
N ARG A 233 -5.58 -23.76 26.81
CA ARG A 233 -6.94 -23.65 26.28
C ARG A 233 -7.82 -24.70 26.96
N ARG A 234 -8.81 -24.26 27.75
CA ARG A 234 -9.91 -25.11 28.20
C ARG A 234 -10.79 -25.36 26.98
N GLY A 235 -10.80 -26.59 26.49
CA GLY A 235 -11.88 -27.07 25.65
C GLY A 235 -13.15 -27.10 26.49
N THR A 236 -14.20 -26.47 25.98
CA THR A 236 -15.57 -26.72 26.42
C THR A 236 -16.22 -27.48 25.28
N SER A 237 -16.67 -28.69 25.62
CA SER A 237 -17.56 -29.53 24.83
C SER A 237 -18.93 -28.89 24.67
#